data_AF-A0A835BN51-F1
#
_entry.id   AF-A0A835BN51-F1
#
_cell.length_a   1.000
_cell.length_b   1.000
_cell.length_c   1.000
_cell.angle_alpha   90.00
_cell.angle_beta   90.00
_cell.angle_gamma   90.00
#
_symmetry.space_group_name_H-M   'P 1'
#
loop_
_entity.id
_entity.type
_entity.pdbx_description
1 polymer ?
#
loop_
_entity_poly.entity_id
_entity_poly.type
_entity_poly.pdbx_seq_one_letter_code
_entity_poly.pdbx_strand_id
1 'polypeptide(L)' 'MDWFHSLSGNGTDAATKGTRSLAILVVWSIWCERNARIFNAQEKSITTIVTKSKMWRGFGGLQELSIWLL' A
#
# COMPACT_ATOMS: atom_id res chain seq x y z
N MET A 1 -23.09 12.56 10.48
CA MET A 1 -23.38 11.76 9.26
C MET A 1 -23.65 12.66 8.05
N ASP A 2 -23.41 13.97 8.18
CA ASP A 2 -23.83 14.97 7.20
C ASP A 2 -23.04 14.88 5.88
N TRP A 3 -21.77 14.46 5.94
CA TRP A 3 -20.94 14.31 4.75
C TRP A 3 -21.53 13.30 3.75
N PHE A 4 -22.09 12.18 4.23
CA PHE A 4 -22.60 11.12 3.37
C PHE A 4 -23.90 11.55 2.71
N HIS A 5 -24.82 12.14 3.48
CA HIS A 5 -26.08 12.66 2.94
C HIS A 5 -25.87 13.90 2.06
N SER A 6 -24.88 14.74 2.36
CA SER A 6 -24.48 15.85 1.50
C SER A 6 -23.90 15.37 0.17
N LEU A 7 -23.17 14.25 0.16
CA LEU A 7 -22.61 13.67 -1.05
C LEU A 7 -23.66 12.91 -1.88
N SER A 8 -24.51 12.14 -1.20
CA SER A 8 -25.41 11.19 -1.86
C SER A 8 -26.80 11.75 -2.13
N GLY A 9 -27.15 12.86 -1.49
CA GLY A 9 -28.51 13.36 -1.38
C GLY A 9 -29.35 12.63 -0.33
N ASN A 10 -30.51 13.20 -0.05
CA ASN A 10 -31.53 12.76 0.92
C ASN A 10 -32.80 12.22 0.23
N GLY A 11 -32.83 12.20 -1.11
CA GLY A 11 -33.92 11.63 -1.91
C GLY A 11 -34.07 10.11 -1.79
N THR A 12 -35.17 9.60 -2.36
CA THR A 12 -35.49 8.16 -2.45
C THR A 12 -35.49 7.63 -3.88
N ASP A 13 -35.18 8.51 -4.84
CA ASP A 13 -35.04 8.19 -6.25
C ASP A 13 -33.86 7.22 -6.50
N ALA A 14 -33.91 6.56 -7.65
CA ALA A 14 -32.93 5.54 -8.02
C ALA A 14 -31.51 6.11 -8.14
N ALA A 15 -31.37 7.36 -8.58
CA ALA A 15 -30.06 8.01 -8.72
C ALA A 15 -29.43 8.26 -7.34
N THR A 16 -30.17 8.84 -6.40
CA THR A 16 -29.72 9.05 -5.02
C THR A 16 -29.35 7.73 -4.34
N LYS A 17 -30.14 6.66 -4.55
CA LYS A 17 -29.79 5.31 -4.05
C LYS A 17 -28.49 4.79 -4.69
N GLY A 18 -28.33 4.95 -6.01
CA GLY A 18 -27.11 4.58 -6.72
C GLY A 18 -25.88 5.32 -6.20
N THR A 19 -25.99 6.62 -5.95
CA THR A 19 -24.90 7.44 -5.41
C THR A 19 -24.49 6.98 -4.00
N ARG A 20 -25.45 6.60 -3.14
CA ARG A 20 -25.14 6.01 -1.82
C ARG A 20 -24.35 4.72 -1.94
N SER A 21 -24.81 3.81 -2.80
CA SER A 21 -24.12 2.55 -3.06
C SER A 21 -22.72 2.78 -3.62
N LEU A 22 -22.57 3.72 -4.56
CA LEU A 22 -21.27 4.06 -5.13
C LEU A 22 -20.32 4.65 -4.08
N ALA A 23 -20.79 5.57 -3.24
CA ALA A 23 -19.97 6.17 -2.18
C ALA A 23 -19.44 5.10 -1.20
N ILE A 24 -20.28 4.12 -0.83
CA ILE A 24 -19.85 2.99 0.00
C ILE A 24 -18.82 2.13 -0.72
N LEU A 25 -19.05 1.81 -2.01
CA LEU A 25 -18.09 1.04 -2.82
C LEU A 25 -16.74 1.73 -2.93
N VAL A 26 -16.71 3.06 -3.11
CA VAL A 26 -15.45 3.83 -3.17
C VAL A 26 -14.70 3.75 -1.84
N VAL A 27 -15.38 3.98 -0.71
CA VAL A 27 -14.76 3.86 0.62
C VAL A 27 -14.24 2.44 0.85
N TRP A 28 -15.02 1.42 0.47
CA TRP A 28 -14.61 0.02 0.54
C TRP A 28 -13.37 -0.26 -0.30
N SER A 29 -13.32 0.19 -1.56
CA SER A 29 -12.16 0.02 -2.43
C SER A 29 -10.89 0.68 -1.88
N ILE A 30 -11.00 1.88 -1.32
CA ILE A 30 -9.87 2.57 -0.66
C ILE A 30 -9.38 1.75 0.53
N TRP A 31 -10.31 1.22 1.33
CA TRP A 31 -9.96 0.37 2.47
C TRP A 31 -9.27 -0.91 2.02
N CYS A 32 -9.81 -1.62 1.02
CA CYS A 32 -9.21 -2.83 0.47
C CYS A 32 -7.79 -2.56 -0.06
N GLU A 33 -7.59 -1.48 -0.79
CA GLU A 33 -6.28 -1.08 -1.31
C GLU A 33 -5.28 -0.76 -0.18
N ARG A 34 -5.71 0.00 0.85
CA ARG A 34 -4.88 0.24 2.04
C ARG A 34 -4.53 -1.06 2.76
N ASN A 35 -5.50 -1.95 2.89
CA ASN A 35 -5.32 -3.25 3.53
C ASN A 35 -4.33 -4.10 2.73
N ALA A 36 -4.46 -4.14 1.41
CA ALA A 36 -3.53 -4.82 0.52
C ALA A 36 -2.11 -4.24 0.66
N ARG A 37 -1.94 -2.91 0.77
CA ARG A 37 -0.61 -2.31 0.97
C ARG A 37 0.04 -2.65 2.31
N ILE A 38 -0.75 -2.68 3.38
CA ILE A 38 -0.28 -3.05 4.74
C ILE A 38 0.06 -4.55 4.78
N PHE A 39 -0.83 -5.41 4.27
CA PHE A 39 -0.65 -6.86 4.31
C PHE A 39 0.40 -7.39 3.32
N ASN A 40 0.57 -6.75 2.14
CA ASN A 40 1.62 -7.14 1.18
C ASN A 40 2.98 -6.51 1.47
N ALA A 41 3.17 -5.81 2.59
CA ALA A 41 4.44 -5.19 2.97
C ALA A 41 5.12 -4.39 1.83
N GLN A 42 4.32 -3.72 0.98
CA GLN A 42 4.82 -2.87 -0.10
C GLN A 42 5.51 -1.61 0.44
N GLU A 43 5.19 -1.23 1.67
CA GLU A 43 6.12 -0.47 2.49
C GLU A 43 7.27 -1.42 2.84
N LYS A 44 8.31 -1.42 1.99
CA LYS A 44 9.60 -2.05 2.33
C LYS A 44 9.99 -1.48 3.68
N SER A 45 9.74 -2.23 4.74
CA SER A 45 10.14 -1.89 6.09
C SER A 45 11.58 -1.39 5.99
N ILE A 46 11.86 -0.20 6.51
CA ILE A 46 13.21 0.40 6.49
C ILE A 46 14.23 -0.64 6.99
N THR A 47 13.81 -1.53 7.88
CA THR A 47 14.52 -2.71 8.36
C THR A 47 14.98 -3.65 7.24
N THR A 48 14.17 -3.95 6.23
CA THR A 48 14.56 -4.80 5.09
C THR A 48 15.56 -4.10 4.18
N ILE A 49 15.43 -2.79 3.95
CA ILE A 49 16.39 -2.01 3.16
C ILE A 49 17.73 -1.92 3.91
N VAL A 50 17.71 -1.58 5.20
CA VAL A 50 18.91 -1.52 6.05
C VAL A 50 19.57 -2.89 6.17
N THR A 51 18.80 -3.96 6.35
CA THR A 51 19.35 -5.33 6.43
C THR A 51 19.96 -5.74 5.09
N LYS A 52 19.34 -5.39 3.96
CA LYS A 52 19.93 -5.61 2.64
C LYS A 52 21.22 -4.80 2.49
N SER A 53 21.25 -3.49 2.78
CA SER A 53 22.48 -2.69 2.72
C SER A 53 23.58 -3.17 3.68
N LYS A 54 23.24 -3.72 4.84
CA LYS A 54 24.18 -4.28 5.81
C LYS A 54 24.72 -5.65 5.35
N MET A 55 23.87 -6.47 4.71
CA MET A 55 24.26 -7.74 4.11
C MET A 55 25.20 -7.53 2.91
N TRP A 56 24.96 -6.53 2.06
CA TRP A 56 25.89 -6.16 0.98
C TRP A 56 27.24 -5.67 1.52
N ARG A 57 27.25 -4.92 2.64
CA ARG A 57 28.50 -4.54 3.34
C ARG A 57 29.20 -5.71 4.04
N GLY A 58 28.45 -6.68 4.55
CA GLY A 58 28.99 -7.85 5.23
C GLY A 58 29.50 -8.94 4.29
N PHE A 59 28.95 -9.02 3.07
CA PHE A 59 29.29 -10.05 2.08
C PHE A 59 30.23 -9.54 0.97
N GLY A 60 30.37 -8.22 0.81
CA GLY A 60 31.12 -7.57 -0.28
C GLY A 60 32.55 -7.14 0.05
N GLY A 61 33.24 -7.81 0.97
CA GLY A 61 34.64 -7.51 1.31
C GLY A 61 35.65 -8.60 0.97
N LEU A 62 35.24 -9.85 0.71
CA LEU A 62 36.19 -10.99 0.72
C LEU A 62 35.99 -12.04 -0.39
N GLN A 63 35.17 -11.80 -1.42
CA GLN A 63 35.04 -12.77 -2.53
C GLN A 63 35.37 -12.23 -3.92
N GLU A 64 35.52 -10.90 -4.08
CA GLU A 64 35.88 -10.29 -5.37
C GLU A 64 37.37 -10.00 -5.55
N LEU A 65 38.20 -10.20 -4.50
CA LEU A 65 39.66 -10.02 -4.59
C LEU A 65 40.42 -11.33 -4.85
N SER A 66 39.78 -12.50 -4.77
CA SER A 66 40.44 -13.79 -5.04
C SER A 66 40.46 -14.18 -6.52
N ILE A 67 39.79 -13.42 -7.40
CA ILE A 67 39.74 -13.67 -8.85
C ILE A 67 40.81 -12.85 -9.59
N TRP A 68 41.40 -11.82 -8.95
CA TRP A 68 42.38 -10.90 -9.56
C TRP A 68 43.81 -11.02 -9.01
N LEU A 69 44.11 -12.04 -8.19
CA LEU A 69 45.45 -12.31 -7.63
C LEU A 69 46.10 -13.59 -8.20
N LEU A 70 45.82 -13.88 -9.47
CA LEU A 70 46.61 -14.77 -10.32
C LEU A 70 47.37 -13.93 -11.35
#